data_AF-A0AAD1FQ58-F1
#
_entry.id   AF-A0AAD1FQ58-F1
#
_cell.length_a   1.000
_cell.length_b   1.000
_cell.length_c   1.000
_cell.angle_alpha   90.00
_cell.angle_beta   90.00
_cell.angle_gamma   90.00
#
_symmetry.space_group_name_H-M   'P 1'
#
loop_
_entity.id
_entity.type
_entity.pdbx_description
1 polymer ?
#
loop_
_entity_poly.entity_id
_entity_poly.type
_entity_poly.pdbx_seq_one_letter_code
_entity_poly.pdbx_strand_id
1 'polypeptide(L)'
;MSNKPRKKKKKPTKKCRPVQASSAFDNYEQYETTMDNVIQLLNTQYDTAPPKDHDEEIALIYQYLIDKFGDTSTTTFKLHEVLISLAHIAERDGATPY
;
A
#
# COMPACT_ATOMS: atom_id res chain seq x y z
N MET A 1 -51.79 28.26 -29.71
CA MET A 1 -50.53 27.51 -29.95
C MET A 1 -49.83 27.32 -28.62
N SER A 2 -49.70 26.07 -28.15
CA SER A 2 -49.21 25.75 -26.80
C SER A 2 -47.74 25.33 -26.88
N ASN A 3 -46.83 26.17 -26.37
CA ASN A 3 -45.41 25.82 -26.26
C ASN A 3 -45.18 25.03 -24.97
N LYS A 4 -45.01 23.71 -25.07
CA LYS A 4 -44.57 22.89 -23.94
C LYS A 4 -43.11 23.18 -23.61
N PRO A 5 -42.70 23.28 -22.33
CA PRO A 5 -41.29 23.41 -21.97
C PRO A 5 -40.56 22.08 -22.22
N ARG A 6 -39.42 22.14 -22.91
CA ARG A 6 -38.54 21.01 -23.20
C ARG A 6 -37.93 20.47 -21.90
N LYS A 7 -38.24 19.21 -21.55
CA LYS A 7 -37.62 18.46 -20.44
C LYS A 7 -36.08 18.47 -20.62
N LYS A 8 -35.33 19.10 -19.71
CA LYS A 8 -33.87 18.99 -19.69
C LYS A 8 -33.48 17.54 -19.38
N LYS A 9 -32.75 16.87 -20.29
CA LYS A 9 -32.10 15.59 -19.98
C LYS A 9 -31.07 15.83 -18.88
N LYS A 10 -31.25 15.20 -17.71
CA LYS A 10 -30.16 15.07 -16.72
C LYS A 10 -29.03 14.28 -17.39
N LYS A 11 -27.82 14.85 -17.44
CA LYS A 11 -26.60 14.06 -17.69
C LYS A 11 -26.54 12.96 -16.63
N PRO A 12 -26.12 11.72 -16.94
CA PRO A 12 -25.77 10.79 -15.89
C PRO A 12 -24.59 11.40 -15.15
N THR A 13 -24.82 11.88 -13.94
CA THR A 13 -23.76 12.05 -12.96
C THR A 13 -23.12 10.67 -12.81
N LYS A 14 -21.88 10.53 -13.29
CA LYS A 14 -21.06 9.37 -12.99
C LYS A 14 -21.17 9.19 -11.48
N LYS A 15 -21.78 8.09 -11.04
CA LYS A 15 -21.70 7.70 -9.65
C LYS A 15 -20.20 7.46 -9.43
N CYS A 16 -19.54 8.36 -8.72
CA CYS A 16 -18.32 8.01 -8.01
C CYS A 16 -18.72 6.81 -7.17
N ARG A 17 -18.39 5.61 -7.66
CA ARG A 17 -18.30 4.46 -6.79
C ARG A 17 -17.25 4.86 -5.74
N PRO A 18 -17.45 4.54 -4.47
CA PRO A 18 -16.36 4.61 -3.51
C PRO A 18 -15.20 3.85 -4.16
N VAL A 19 -14.09 4.54 -4.35
CA VAL A 19 -12.82 3.89 -4.66
C VAL A 19 -12.60 2.98 -3.46
N GLN A 20 -12.94 1.69 -3.57
CA GLN A 20 -12.23 0.69 -2.78
C GLN A 20 -10.78 1.04 -3.04
N ALA A 21 -10.05 1.45 -2.00
CA ALA A 21 -8.63 1.73 -2.10
C ALA A 21 -8.05 0.59 -2.93
N SER A 22 -7.65 0.90 -4.17
CA SER A 22 -7.13 -0.13 -5.04
C SER A 22 -5.88 -0.60 -4.34
N SER A 23 -5.87 -1.83 -3.83
CA SER A 23 -4.65 -2.33 -3.23
C SER A 23 -3.55 -2.20 -4.27
N ALA A 24 -2.38 -1.77 -3.83
CA ALA A 24 -1.20 -1.73 -4.67
C ALA A 24 -0.80 -3.14 -5.15
N PHE A 25 -1.33 -4.19 -4.51
CA PHE A 25 -1.16 -5.59 -4.87
C PHE A 25 -2.27 -6.10 -5.78
N ASP A 26 -1.88 -6.98 -6.70
CA ASP A 26 -2.79 -7.54 -7.70
C ASP A 26 -3.88 -8.41 -7.06
N ASN A 27 -3.55 -9.03 -5.92
CA ASN A 27 -4.46 -9.84 -5.11
C ASN A 27 -3.94 -9.95 -3.67
N TYR A 28 -4.81 -10.45 -2.79
CA TYR A 28 -4.53 -10.56 -1.36
C TYR A 28 -3.42 -11.57 -1.03
N GLU A 29 -3.30 -12.67 -1.78
CA GLU A 29 -2.24 -13.67 -1.58
C GLU A 29 -0.84 -13.11 -1.90
N GLN A 30 -0.72 -12.29 -2.96
CA GLN A 30 0.50 -11.57 -3.29
C GLN A 30 0.89 -10.60 -2.18
N TYR A 31 -0.09 -9.92 -1.58
CA TYR A 31 0.12 -9.05 -0.44
C TYR A 31 0.61 -9.83 0.79
N GLU A 32 -0.07 -10.91 1.19
CA GLU A 32 0.32 -11.72 2.35
C GLU A 32 1.74 -12.29 2.19
N THR A 33 2.02 -12.90 1.03
CA THR A 33 3.35 -13.42 0.72
C THR A 33 4.42 -12.31 0.76
N THR A 34 4.08 -11.10 0.32
CA THR A 34 5.00 -9.96 0.38
C THR A 34 5.27 -9.54 1.83
N MET A 35 4.25 -9.47 2.67
CA MET A 35 4.40 -9.14 4.09
C MET A 35 5.27 -10.17 4.82
N ASP A 36 5.03 -11.47 4.60
CA ASP A 36 5.83 -12.55 5.21
C ASP A 36 7.31 -12.44 4.82
N ASN A 37 7.59 -12.23 3.53
CA ASN A 37 8.96 -12.08 3.04
C ASN A 37 9.63 -10.81 3.58
N VAL A 38 8.89 -9.69 3.71
CA VAL A 38 9.42 -8.45 4.30
C VAL A 38 9.75 -8.66 5.78
N ILE A 39 8.85 -9.29 6.55
CA ILE A 39 9.11 -9.59 7.97
C ILE A 39 10.33 -10.50 8.11
N GLN A 40 10.44 -11.54 7.28
CA GLN A 40 11.60 -12.43 7.27
C GLN A 40 12.91 -11.69 6.92
N LEU A 41 12.86 -10.81 5.92
CA LEU A 41 13.99 -9.97 5.51
C LEU A 41 14.45 -9.10 6.68
N LEU A 42 13.52 -8.36 7.31
CA LEU A 42 13.84 -7.48 8.43
C LEU A 42 14.43 -8.26 9.61
N ASN A 43 13.81 -9.36 10.03
CA ASN A 43 14.32 -10.20 11.12
C ASN A 43 15.74 -10.70 10.83
N THR A 44 15.99 -11.18 9.60
CA THR A 44 17.34 -11.65 9.21
C THR A 44 18.37 -10.51 9.24
N GLN A 45 17.97 -9.30 8.83
CA GLN A 45 18.84 -8.13 8.89
C GLN A 45 19.13 -7.71 10.34
N TYR A 46 18.16 -7.72 11.24
CA TYR A 46 18.41 -7.46 12.66
C TYR A 46 19.34 -8.49 13.31
N ASP A 47 19.30 -9.76 12.89
CA ASP A 47 20.20 -10.78 13.43
C ASP A 47 21.65 -10.63 12.93
N THR A 48 21.85 -10.10 11.72
CA THR A 48 23.16 -10.08 11.04
C THR A 48 23.83 -8.72 11.07
N ALA A 49 23.09 -7.67 10.74
CA ALA A 49 23.54 -6.29 10.68
C ALA A 49 22.34 -5.35 10.87
N PRO A 50 21.97 -5.04 12.13
CA PRO A 50 20.85 -4.16 12.44
C PRO A 50 20.92 -2.84 11.66
N PRO A 51 19.81 -2.40 11.05
CA PRO A 51 19.71 -1.07 10.49
C PRO A 51 20.03 0.00 11.53
N LYS A 52 20.70 1.07 11.10
CA LYS A 52 21.10 2.16 12.01
C LYS A 52 19.94 3.08 12.39
N ASP A 53 18.97 3.19 11.50
CA ASP A 53 17.81 4.06 11.63
C ASP A 53 16.64 3.53 10.77
N HIS A 54 15.49 4.20 10.90
CA HIS A 54 14.27 3.84 10.17
C HIS A 54 14.41 4.09 8.66
N ASP A 55 15.26 5.02 8.23
CA ASP A 55 15.46 5.29 6.81
C ASP A 55 16.19 4.11 6.15
N GLU A 56 17.16 3.50 6.82
CA GLU A 56 17.80 2.27 6.37
C GLU A 56 16.81 1.08 6.31
N GLU A 57 15.89 0.96 7.27
CA GLU A 57 14.82 -0.06 7.23
C GLU A 57 13.89 0.15 6.03
N ILE A 58 13.43 1.38 5.81
CA ILE A 58 12.58 1.73 4.67
C ILE A 58 13.31 1.47 3.36
N ALA A 59 14.60 1.82 3.27
CA ALA A 59 15.42 1.57 2.09
C ALA A 59 15.55 0.07 1.78
N LEU A 60 15.74 -0.78 2.80
CA LEU A 60 15.79 -2.24 2.64
C LEU A 60 14.47 -2.81 2.11
N ILE A 61 13.33 -2.38 2.69
CA ILE A 61 12.00 -2.79 2.24
C ILE A 61 11.78 -2.34 0.80
N TYR A 62 12.10 -1.09 0.48
CA TYR A 62 11.88 -0.55 -0.84
C TYR A 62 12.76 -1.23 -1.89
N GLN A 63 14.02 -1.52 -1.58
CA GLN A 63 14.90 -2.28 -2.46
C GLN A 63 14.34 -3.67 -2.75
N TYR A 64 13.86 -4.39 -1.74
CA TYR A 64 13.20 -5.68 -1.94
C TYR A 64 11.97 -5.56 -2.87
N LEU A 65 11.16 -4.53 -2.70
CA LEU A 65 10.00 -4.30 -3.56
C LEU A 65 10.40 -3.96 -5.00
N ILE A 66 11.48 -3.18 -5.21
CA ILE A 66 12.04 -2.90 -6.53
C ILE A 66 12.56 -4.19 -7.16
N ASP A 67 13.28 -5.02 -6.43
CA ASP A 67 13.84 -6.28 -6.94
C ASP A 67 12.74 -7.28 -7.35
N LYS A 68 11.59 -7.25 -6.66
CA LYS A 68 10.45 -8.14 -6.94
C LYS A 68 9.47 -7.61 -7.98
N PHE A 69 9.19 -6.32 -7.98
CA PHE A 69 8.10 -5.72 -8.76
C PHE A 69 8.58 -4.68 -9.79
N GLY A 70 9.88 -4.38 -9.82
CA GLY A 70 10.49 -3.33 -10.62
C GLY A 70 10.39 -1.95 -9.99
N ASP A 71 11.19 -1.00 -10.47
CA ASP A 71 11.09 0.41 -10.06
C ASP A 71 9.98 1.12 -10.84
N THR A 72 8.79 1.19 -10.24
CA THR A 72 7.60 1.78 -10.84
C THR A 72 6.83 2.60 -9.81
N SER A 73 5.93 3.48 -10.27
CA SER A 73 5.02 4.21 -9.37
C SER A 73 4.17 3.26 -8.51
N THR A 74 3.82 2.08 -9.01
CA THR A 74 3.07 1.06 -8.28
C THR A 74 3.88 0.52 -7.10
N THR A 75 5.19 0.39 -7.25
CA THR A 75 6.11 -0.07 -6.20
C THR A 75 6.15 0.91 -5.03
N THR A 76 6.10 2.21 -5.30
CA THR A 76 5.96 3.23 -4.25
C THR A 76 4.63 3.09 -3.49
N PHE A 77 3.53 2.78 -4.17
CA PHE A 77 2.25 2.50 -3.49
C PHE A 77 2.30 1.21 -2.66
N LYS A 78 2.96 0.16 -3.16
CA LYS A 78 3.18 -1.08 -2.40
C LYS A 78 3.98 -0.82 -1.13
N LEU A 79 5.02 0.02 -1.20
CA LEU A 79 5.80 0.43 -0.03
C LEU A 79 4.90 1.09 1.02
N HIS A 80 4.05 2.04 0.62
CA HIS A 80 3.11 2.68 1.54
C HIS A 80 2.18 1.68 2.23
N GLU A 81 1.61 0.71 1.50
CA GLU A 81 0.76 -0.32 2.11
C GLU A 81 1.53 -1.20 3.09
N VAL A 82 2.73 -1.64 2.73
CA VAL A 82 3.59 -2.45 3.61
C VAL A 82 3.92 -1.68 4.90
N LEU A 83 4.34 -0.42 4.81
CA LEU A 83 4.69 0.38 5.99
C LEU A 83 3.50 0.60 6.93
N ILE A 84 2.31 0.86 6.37
CA ILE A 84 1.08 0.98 7.17
C ILE A 84 0.78 -0.34 7.89
N SER A 85 0.90 -1.47 7.22
CA SER A 85 0.65 -2.78 7.82
C SER A 85 1.69 -3.14 8.90
N LEU A 86 2.96 -2.84 8.67
CA LEU A 86 4.01 -3.02 9.68
C LEU A 86 3.76 -2.17 10.93
N ALA A 87 3.35 -0.90 10.76
CA ALA A 87 3.00 -0.04 11.88
C ALA A 87 1.83 -0.62 12.70
N HIS A 88 0.77 -1.10 12.04
CA HIS A 88 -0.35 -1.75 12.73
C HIS A 88 0.06 -3.03 13.48
N ILE A 89 1.00 -3.82 12.94
CA ILE A 89 1.53 -5.02 13.61
C ILE A 89 2.31 -4.61 14.86
N ALA A 90 3.21 -3.62 14.74
CA ALA A 90 4.01 -3.13 15.86
C ALA A 90 3.13 -2.57 17.00
N GLU A 91 2.10 -1.78 16.66
CA GLU A 91 1.11 -1.27 17.62
C GLU A 91 0.38 -2.40 18.35
N ARG A 92 -0.01 -3.45 17.63
CA ARG A 92 -0.75 -4.59 18.20
C ARG A 92 0.13 -5.41 19.14
N ASP A 93 1.39 -5.59 18.80
CA ASP A 93 2.32 -6.44 19.57
C ASP A 93 2.96 -5.68 20.76
N GLY A 94 2.52 -4.44 21.01
CA GLY A 94 2.94 -3.64 22.16
C GLY A 94 4.35 -3.04 22.02
N ALA A 95 4.93 -3.08 20.82
CA ALA A 95 6.17 -2.40 20.50
C ALA A 95 5.87 -0.91 20.35
N THR A 96 6.07 -0.15 21.43
CA THR A 96 5.99 1.30 21.38
C THR A 96 7.19 1.86 20.60
N PRO A 97 7.00 2.69 19.56
CA PRO A 97 8.10 3.47 19.00
C PRO A 97 8.43 4.57 20.01
N TYR A 98 9.69 4.61 20.45
CA TYR A 98 10.23 5.68 21.28
C TYR A 98 10.69 6.85 20.43
#